data_AF-A0A285ZXC6-F1
#
_entry.id   AF-A0A285ZXC6-F1
#
_cell.length_a   1.000
_cell.length_b   1.000
_cell.length_c   1.000
_cell.angle_alpha   90.00
_cell.angle_beta   90.00
_cell.angle_gamma   90.00
#
_symmetry.space_group_name_H-M   'P 1'
#
loop_
_entity.id
_entity.type
_entity.pdbx_description
1 polymer ?
#
loop_
_entity_poly.entity_id
_entity_poly.type
_entity_poly.pdbx_seq_one_letter_code
_entity_poly.pdbx_strand_id
1 'polypeptide(L)'
;MKKHYVLFLGMAFCAFPTVSLLAQTVRNFTYTGSVQTFNVPAGVTSVTITAIGAGGALSTTNATAGNGASVTGTKIVAPGDVLNIYVGGKGTTVTNAGSVATSGGFNGGGNGGYDAATAYSPQLHGGGGGGASDVRLNGTALSDRIIVAAGGGGAGPNGGNGGNGGINSGANGTTSNPEGGGYGGSQFAGGIAGLYSIYDSTDGALGMGGNGSTGATMRVGAGGGGGGYYGGGGGTTRYNRINDTGSGGGGGSSYIVGLTDVATVAGLNANEGSISITYDGAVLPVKLTHFSASLNKAGLLKAEWKTASETNNSHFILQSSVDGKTWENLVRKDAAANGATGASYQVEVNLATLSLAGFGLLGILLLPFSNRRYRILAIVAVFALFAASCAKDSSLNQVNLESGKIGKDSTVYLRLAQVDLDGTTTYSDPILVKAN
;
A
#
# COMPACT_ATOMS: atom_id res chain seq x y z
N MET A 1 30.47 68.68 36.64
CA MET A 1 29.78 68.25 35.40
C MET A 1 29.82 66.73 35.32
N LYS A 2 28.74 66.02 35.67
CA LYS A 2 28.68 64.55 35.59
C LYS A 2 27.92 64.17 34.32
N LYS A 3 28.59 63.51 33.37
CA LYS A 3 27.97 62.95 32.15
C LYS A 3 27.26 61.64 32.50
N HIS A 4 26.04 61.44 32.01
CA HIS A 4 25.31 60.17 32.13
C HIS A 4 25.41 59.45 30.79
N TYR A 5 25.91 58.22 30.80
CA TYR A 5 25.93 57.34 29.65
C TYR A 5 24.78 56.34 29.79
N VAL A 6 23.84 56.38 28.84
CA VAL A 6 22.76 55.40 28.72
C VAL A 6 23.29 54.25 27.87
N LEU A 7 23.39 53.06 28.46
CA LEU A 7 23.80 51.84 27.78
C LEU A 7 22.56 51.20 27.12
N PHE A 8 22.49 51.24 25.79
CA PHE A 8 21.47 50.51 25.03
C PHE A 8 21.89 49.04 24.90
N LEU A 9 21.16 48.15 25.57
CA LEU A 9 21.33 46.70 25.44
C LEU A 9 20.55 46.24 24.21
N GLY A 10 21.23 46.00 23.09
CA GLY A 10 20.63 45.43 21.88
C GLY A 10 20.33 43.95 22.09
N MET A 11 19.04 43.60 22.19
CA MET A 11 18.58 42.21 22.27
C MET A 11 18.65 41.59 20.86
N ALA A 12 19.67 40.78 20.61
CA ALA A 12 19.77 40.00 19.38
C ALA A 12 18.70 38.91 19.39
N PHE A 13 17.65 39.08 18.59
CA PHE A 13 16.64 38.05 18.35
C PHE A 13 17.29 36.95 17.51
N CYS A 14 17.67 35.84 18.15
CA CYS A 14 18.13 34.65 17.46
C CYS A 14 16.92 34.03 16.76
N ALA A 15 16.85 34.13 15.43
CA ALA A 15 15.82 33.49 14.64
C ALA A 15 16.02 31.97 14.71
N PHE A 16 15.21 31.29 15.52
CA PHE A 16 15.16 29.84 15.51
C PHE A 16 14.60 29.38 14.16
N PRO A 17 15.27 28.46 13.44
CA PRO A 17 14.71 27.90 12.22
C PRO A 17 13.41 27.19 12.56
N THR A 18 12.31 27.63 11.95
CA THR A 18 11.02 26.95 12.03
C THR A 18 11.15 25.61 11.30
N VAL A 19 11.24 24.52 12.06
CA VAL A 19 11.12 23.16 11.50
C VAL A 19 9.65 22.97 11.14
N SER A 20 9.34 22.94 9.84
CA SER A 20 8.02 22.58 9.37
C SER A 20 7.86 21.07 9.54
N LEU A 21 7.03 20.63 10.49
CA LEU A 21 6.61 19.23 10.57
C LEU A 21 5.71 18.93 9.37
N LEU A 22 6.13 18.00 8.51
CA LEU A 22 5.25 17.43 7.50
C LEU A 22 4.15 16.61 8.21
N ALA A 23 2.92 16.69 7.70
CA ALA A 23 1.83 15.87 8.23
C ALA A 23 2.13 14.39 7.94
N GLN A 24 2.19 13.58 8.98
CA GLN A 24 2.44 12.15 8.85
C GLN A 24 1.17 11.43 8.37
N THR A 25 1.32 10.57 7.36
CA THR A 25 0.26 9.71 6.84
C THR A 25 0.47 8.28 7.30
N VAL A 26 -0.60 7.61 7.71
CA VAL A 26 -0.58 6.20 8.12
C VAL A 26 -1.50 5.39 7.22
N ARG A 27 -0.99 4.28 6.68
CA ARG A 27 -1.74 3.30 5.91
C ARG A 27 -1.75 1.97 6.66
N ASN A 28 -2.95 1.51 7.01
CA ASN A 28 -3.16 0.27 7.75
C ASN A 28 -3.59 -0.86 6.81
N PHE A 29 -3.04 -2.05 7.03
CA PHE A 29 -3.33 -3.27 6.32
C PHE A 29 -3.73 -4.34 7.34
N THR A 30 -4.95 -4.84 7.19
CA THR A 30 -5.49 -5.95 7.97
C THR A 30 -5.42 -7.24 7.16
N TYR A 31 -5.56 -8.38 7.82
CA TYR A 31 -5.58 -9.68 7.16
C TYR A 31 -6.72 -9.80 6.14
N THR A 32 -6.41 -10.29 4.93
CA THR A 32 -7.36 -10.52 3.82
C THR A 32 -7.26 -11.93 3.23
N GLY A 33 -6.39 -12.79 3.76
CA GLY A 33 -6.08 -14.10 3.16
C GLY A 33 -5.25 -14.06 1.88
N SER A 34 -4.81 -12.88 1.43
CA SER A 34 -4.04 -12.69 0.20
C SER A 34 -3.07 -11.50 0.31
N VAL A 35 -2.13 -11.40 -0.63
CA VAL A 35 -1.19 -10.29 -0.71
C VAL A 35 -1.90 -8.97 -1.04
N GLN A 36 -1.49 -7.89 -0.39
CA GLN A 36 -1.90 -6.51 -0.69
C GLN A 36 -0.70 -5.72 -1.20
N THR A 37 -0.93 -4.57 -1.84
CA THR A 37 0.16 -3.73 -2.36
C THR A 37 0.06 -2.29 -1.89
N PHE A 38 1.23 -1.65 -1.78
CA PHE A 38 1.37 -0.23 -1.52
C PHE A 38 2.45 0.37 -2.42
N ASN A 39 2.06 1.34 -3.24
CA ASN A 39 3.01 2.11 -4.04
C ASN A 39 3.50 3.29 -3.21
N VAL A 40 4.81 3.41 -3.06
CA VAL A 40 5.45 4.52 -2.35
C VAL A 40 5.12 5.82 -3.09
N PRO A 41 4.44 6.79 -2.45
CA PRO A 41 4.06 8.03 -3.09
C PRO A 41 5.27 8.84 -3.54
N ALA A 42 5.03 9.74 -4.49
CA ALA A 42 6.08 10.63 -4.94
C ALA A 42 6.58 11.55 -3.80
N GLY A 43 7.88 11.84 -3.78
CA GLY A 43 8.53 12.59 -2.70
C GLY A 43 8.79 11.81 -1.40
N VAL A 44 8.24 10.61 -1.24
CA VAL A 44 8.52 9.75 -0.08
C VAL A 44 9.81 8.97 -0.31
N THR A 45 10.79 9.18 0.57
CA THR A 45 12.11 8.51 0.51
C THR A 45 12.37 7.58 1.70
N SER A 46 11.44 7.54 2.66
CA SER A 46 11.51 6.65 3.81
C SER A 46 10.11 6.31 4.31
N VAL A 47 9.94 5.09 4.80
CA VAL A 47 8.72 4.63 5.46
C VAL A 47 9.06 3.97 6.79
N THR A 48 8.24 4.18 7.81
CA THR A 48 8.26 3.40 9.05
C THR A 48 7.20 2.32 8.97
N ILE A 49 7.62 1.07 9.10
CA ILE A 49 6.74 -0.09 9.01
C ILE A 49 6.60 -0.69 10.40
N THR A 50 5.37 -0.90 10.85
CA THR A 50 5.06 -1.77 12.00
C THR A 50 4.37 -3.02 11.50
N ALA A 51 4.99 -4.17 11.70
CA ALA A 51 4.43 -5.48 11.38
C ALA A 51 4.15 -6.25 12.68
N ILE A 52 2.97 -6.86 12.75
CA ILE A 52 2.53 -7.69 13.87
C ILE A 52 2.17 -9.07 13.30
N GLY A 53 2.90 -10.10 13.71
CA GLY A 53 2.62 -11.49 13.33
C GLY A 53 1.37 -12.04 14.01
N ALA A 54 0.80 -13.09 13.44
CA ALA A 54 -0.44 -13.67 13.95
C ALA A 54 -0.20 -14.67 15.09
N GLY A 55 -1.21 -14.85 15.93
CA GLY A 55 -1.23 -15.90 16.95
C GLY A 55 -1.44 -17.29 16.35
N GLY A 56 -0.92 -18.32 17.03
CA GLY A 56 -1.32 -19.69 16.80
C GLY A 56 -2.75 -19.96 17.27
N ALA A 57 -3.24 -21.16 16.98
CA ALA A 57 -4.54 -21.62 17.42
C ALA A 57 -4.45 -22.50 18.68
N LEU A 58 -5.54 -22.48 19.44
CA LEU A 58 -5.76 -23.40 20.54
C LEU A 58 -5.94 -24.82 20.00
N SER A 59 -5.61 -25.81 20.82
CA SER A 59 -5.97 -27.22 20.63
C SER A 59 -7.44 -27.47 20.99
N THR A 60 -7.96 -28.67 20.72
CA THR A 60 -9.33 -29.06 21.15
C THR A 60 -9.55 -29.03 22.66
N THR A 61 -8.51 -29.09 23.48
CA THR A 61 -8.59 -29.01 24.95
C THR A 61 -8.25 -27.62 25.50
N ASN A 62 -8.31 -26.58 24.66
CA ASN A 62 -8.05 -25.18 25.03
C ASN A 62 -6.65 -24.91 25.65
N ALA A 63 -5.63 -25.69 25.29
CA ALA A 63 -4.25 -25.35 25.63
C ALA A 63 -3.84 -24.03 24.94
N THR A 64 -2.96 -23.26 25.59
CA THR A 64 -2.60 -21.90 25.17
C THR A 64 -1.72 -21.92 23.92
N ALA A 65 -2.10 -21.18 22.90
CA ALA A 65 -1.29 -21.00 21.71
C ALA A 65 -0.21 -19.92 21.91
N GLY A 66 0.83 -19.97 21.08
CA GLY A 66 1.84 -18.91 21.04
C GLY A 66 1.29 -17.65 20.38
N ASN A 67 1.68 -16.49 20.90
CA ASN A 67 1.39 -15.19 20.32
C ASN A 67 2.44 -14.81 19.25
N GLY A 68 2.05 -14.07 18.22
CA GLY A 68 2.96 -13.48 17.24
C GLY A 68 3.75 -12.30 17.80
N ALA A 69 4.90 -11.99 17.18
CA ALA A 69 5.76 -10.86 17.54
C ALA A 69 5.31 -9.54 16.89
N SER A 70 5.82 -8.42 17.39
CA SER A 70 5.75 -7.10 16.78
C SER A 70 7.15 -6.59 16.47
N VAL A 71 7.29 -6.00 15.28
CA VAL A 71 8.51 -5.36 14.80
C VAL A 71 8.12 -4.04 14.17
N THR A 72 8.78 -2.97 14.60
CA THR A 72 8.74 -1.66 13.96
C THR A 72 10.14 -1.29 13.49
N GLY A 73 10.25 -0.67 12.32
CA GLY A 73 11.51 -0.08 11.86
C GLY A 73 11.33 0.80 10.63
N THR A 74 12.31 1.67 10.39
CA THR A 74 12.34 2.59 9.25
C THR A 74 13.17 2.02 8.10
N LYS A 75 12.62 2.12 6.90
CA LYS A 75 13.23 1.67 5.65
C LYS A 75 13.35 2.83 4.68
N ILE A 76 14.54 3.01 4.11
CA ILE A 76 14.76 3.89 2.95
C ILE A 76 14.11 3.25 1.72
N VAL A 77 13.32 4.04 1.00
CA VAL A 77 12.62 3.64 -0.22
C VAL A 77 12.77 4.73 -1.29
N ALA A 78 12.46 4.41 -2.54
CA ALA A 78 12.33 5.38 -3.61
C ALA A 78 10.85 5.67 -3.92
N PRO A 79 10.52 6.90 -4.34
CA PRO A 79 9.27 7.19 -5.01
C PRO A 79 8.93 6.16 -6.10
N GLY A 80 7.73 5.59 -6.05
CA GLY A 80 7.27 4.58 -7.01
C GLY A 80 7.66 3.13 -6.69
N ASP A 81 8.47 2.88 -5.65
CA ASP A 81 8.70 1.52 -5.15
C ASP A 81 7.37 0.83 -4.80
N VAL A 82 7.30 -0.48 -5.00
CA VAL A 82 6.14 -1.29 -4.67
C VAL A 82 6.45 -2.15 -3.45
N LEU A 83 5.67 -1.93 -2.39
CA LEU A 83 5.69 -2.76 -1.18
C LEU A 83 4.59 -3.80 -1.27
N ASN A 84 4.97 -5.08 -1.34
CA ASN A 84 4.04 -6.22 -1.27
C ASN A 84 3.84 -6.61 0.19
N ILE A 85 2.58 -6.58 0.63
CA ILE A 85 2.16 -6.65 2.03
C ILE A 85 1.52 -8.01 2.29
N TYR A 86 2.18 -8.83 3.12
CA TYR A 86 1.71 -10.15 3.53
C TYR A 86 1.34 -10.07 5.00
N VAL A 87 0.05 -9.98 5.30
CA VAL A 87 -0.44 -9.93 6.69
C VAL A 87 -0.69 -11.35 7.16
N GLY A 88 -0.06 -11.77 8.26
CA GLY A 88 -0.18 -13.12 8.79
C GLY A 88 -1.61 -13.48 9.18
N GLY A 89 -2.04 -14.69 8.79
CA GLY A 89 -3.31 -15.25 9.24
C GLY A 89 -3.17 -15.96 10.59
N LYS A 90 -4.19 -15.95 11.44
CA LYS A 90 -4.24 -16.76 12.66
C LYS A 90 -4.32 -18.24 12.31
N GLY A 91 -3.67 -19.08 13.11
CA GLY A 91 -3.86 -20.53 13.03
C GLY A 91 -5.33 -20.92 13.28
N THR A 92 -5.77 -22.04 12.70
CA THR A 92 -7.15 -22.51 12.88
C THR A 92 -7.28 -23.46 14.07
N THR A 93 -8.37 -23.31 14.83
CA THR A 93 -8.78 -24.27 15.86
C THR A 93 -9.91 -25.12 15.29
N VAL A 94 -9.82 -26.43 15.40
CA VAL A 94 -10.94 -27.34 15.11
C VAL A 94 -11.76 -27.50 16.39
N THR A 95 -13.07 -27.30 16.28
CA THR A 95 -14.02 -27.35 17.41
C THR A 95 -14.83 -28.64 17.46
N ASN A 96 -14.79 -29.52 16.46
CA ASN A 96 -15.55 -30.77 16.42
C ASN A 96 -14.86 -31.91 15.66
N ALA A 97 -15.22 -33.14 16.04
CA ALA A 97 -14.67 -34.43 15.63
C ALA A 97 -14.60 -34.64 14.10
N GLY A 98 -13.42 -35.04 13.63
CA GLY A 98 -13.10 -35.36 12.25
C GLY A 98 -11.58 -35.42 12.06
N SER A 99 -11.09 -36.45 11.36
CA SER A 99 -9.65 -36.66 11.12
C SER A 99 -9.08 -35.68 10.09
N VAL A 100 -9.14 -34.38 10.39
CA VAL A 100 -8.73 -33.28 9.52
C VAL A 100 -7.72 -32.41 10.26
N ALA A 101 -6.57 -32.18 9.64
CA ALA A 101 -5.56 -31.26 10.17
C ALA A 101 -6.13 -29.86 10.33
N THR A 102 -5.73 -29.16 11.40
CA THR A 102 -6.02 -27.72 11.52
C THR A 102 -5.07 -26.97 10.60
N SER A 103 -5.61 -26.18 9.68
CA SER A 103 -4.80 -25.33 8.80
C SER A 103 -3.96 -24.35 9.62
N GLY A 104 -2.69 -24.22 9.24
CA GLY A 104 -1.85 -23.12 9.65
C GLY A 104 -2.35 -21.78 9.10
N GLY A 105 -1.92 -20.70 9.74
CA GLY A 105 -2.20 -19.34 9.36
C GLY A 105 -1.54 -18.95 8.04
N PHE A 106 -2.21 -18.11 7.26
CA PHE A 106 -1.69 -17.58 6.01
C PHE A 106 -0.31 -16.92 6.20
N ASN A 107 0.57 -17.07 5.21
CA ASN A 107 1.96 -16.63 5.24
C ASN A 107 2.83 -17.43 6.23
N GLY A 108 2.70 -18.76 6.15
CA GLY A 108 3.71 -19.69 6.62
C GLY A 108 3.46 -20.34 7.97
N GLY A 109 2.24 -20.29 8.53
CA GLY A 109 1.91 -21.13 9.69
C GLY A 109 1.88 -22.61 9.31
N GLY A 110 2.43 -23.47 10.16
CA GLY A 110 2.34 -24.92 10.02
C GLY A 110 0.97 -25.46 10.42
N ASN A 111 0.53 -26.54 9.80
CA ASN A 111 -0.71 -27.21 10.16
C ASN A 111 -0.59 -27.87 11.53
N GLY A 112 -1.65 -27.84 12.33
CA GLY A 112 -1.73 -28.68 13.52
C GLY A 112 -2.10 -30.11 13.13
N GLY A 113 -1.57 -31.04 13.89
CA GLY A 113 -1.83 -32.46 13.74
C GLY A 113 -3.22 -32.86 14.22
N TYR A 114 -3.68 -34.03 13.78
CA TYR A 114 -4.98 -34.59 14.13
C TYR A 114 -4.88 -36.06 14.54
N ASP A 115 -5.88 -36.50 15.31
CA ASP A 115 -6.12 -37.90 15.66
C ASP A 115 -6.91 -38.56 14.53
N ALA A 116 -6.29 -39.52 13.85
CA ALA A 116 -6.90 -40.28 12.76
C ALA A 116 -7.64 -41.55 13.25
N ALA A 117 -7.56 -41.87 14.55
CA ALA A 117 -8.26 -43.01 15.12
C ALA A 117 -9.74 -42.68 15.36
N THR A 118 -10.63 -43.31 14.59
CA THR A 118 -12.09 -43.15 14.72
C THR A 118 -12.69 -43.82 15.96
N ALA A 119 -11.89 -44.55 16.73
CA ALA A 119 -12.34 -45.36 17.86
C ALA A 119 -12.36 -44.65 19.21
N TYR A 120 -11.87 -43.40 19.30
CA TYR A 120 -11.78 -42.66 20.57
C TYR A 120 -12.47 -41.30 20.49
N SER A 121 -13.19 -40.97 21.57
CA SER A 121 -13.92 -39.71 21.73
C SER A 121 -13.64 -39.14 23.13
N PRO A 122 -13.28 -37.85 23.24
CA PRO A 122 -13.12 -36.88 22.16
C PRO A 122 -11.81 -37.07 21.38
N GLN A 123 -11.82 -36.75 20.09
CA GLN A 123 -10.59 -36.68 19.27
C GLN A 123 -9.77 -35.45 19.67
N LEU A 124 -8.46 -35.63 19.74
CA LEU A 124 -7.55 -34.60 20.26
C LEU A 124 -6.72 -34.02 19.11
N HIS A 125 -7.01 -32.76 18.74
CA HIS A 125 -6.32 -32.07 17.63
C HIS A 125 -5.45 -30.94 18.14
N GLY A 126 -4.26 -30.81 17.56
CA GLY A 126 -3.43 -29.63 17.73
C GLY A 126 -4.00 -28.44 16.97
N GLY A 127 -3.71 -27.24 17.43
CA GLY A 127 -4.00 -26.01 16.70
C GLY A 127 -2.96 -25.72 15.62
N GLY A 128 -3.37 -25.06 14.55
CA GLY A 128 -2.44 -24.54 13.54
C GLY A 128 -1.54 -23.44 14.09
N GLY A 129 -0.33 -23.32 13.56
CA GLY A 129 0.57 -22.19 13.84
C GLY A 129 0.09 -20.91 13.18
N GLY A 130 0.37 -19.76 13.77
CA GLY A 130 0.10 -18.43 13.21
C GLY A 130 1.08 -18.08 12.11
N GLY A 131 0.61 -17.33 11.12
CA GLY A 131 1.44 -16.83 10.02
C GLY A 131 2.25 -15.60 10.39
N ALA A 132 3.34 -15.38 9.66
CA ALA A 132 4.14 -14.17 9.79
C ALA A 132 3.48 -12.97 9.09
N SER A 133 3.76 -11.76 9.56
CA SER A 133 3.48 -10.55 8.79
C SER A 133 4.78 -10.01 8.21
N ASP A 134 4.87 -9.87 6.88
CA ASP A 134 6.07 -9.37 6.21
C ASP A 134 5.77 -8.38 5.08
N VAL A 135 6.75 -7.52 4.81
CA VAL A 135 6.75 -6.62 3.65
C VAL A 135 7.92 -6.98 2.74
N ARG A 136 7.65 -7.02 1.44
CA ARG A 136 8.63 -7.28 0.38
C ARG A 136 8.75 -6.08 -0.53
N LEU A 137 9.98 -5.69 -0.85
CA LEU A 137 10.26 -4.52 -1.67
C LEU A 137 10.51 -4.92 -3.12
N ASN A 138 9.74 -4.37 -4.06
CA ASN A 138 9.89 -4.51 -5.50
C ASN A 138 9.85 -5.96 -6.04
N GLY A 139 9.38 -6.91 -5.23
CA GLY A 139 9.28 -8.32 -5.59
C GLY A 139 8.44 -9.10 -4.58
N THR A 140 8.21 -10.37 -4.88
CA THR A 140 7.36 -11.28 -4.10
C THR A 140 8.12 -12.49 -3.57
N ALA A 141 9.43 -12.62 -3.78
CA ALA A 141 10.22 -13.74 -3.28
C ALA A 141 10.57 -13.57 -1.79
N LEU A 142 10.85 -14.67 -1.09
CA LEU A 142 11.27 -14.61 0.32
C LEU A 142 12.58 -13.84 0.54
N SER A 143 13.40 -13.70 -0.50
CA SER A 143 14.62 -12.86 -0.51
C SER A 143 14.32 -11.36 -0.52
N ASP A 144 13.12 -10.95 -0.93
CA ASP A 144 12.74 -9.55 -1.09
C ASP A 144 12.20 -8.94 0.22
N ARG A 145 12.14 -9.76 1.28
CA ARG A 145 11.63 -9.39 2.60
C ARG A 145 12.53 -8.32 3.22
N ILE A 146 11.93 -7.20 3.60
CA ILE A 146 12.61 -6.09 4.27
C ILE A 146 12.30 -6.03 5.77
N ILE A 147 11.21 -6.66 6.20
CA ILE A 147 10.78 -6.78 7.60
C ILE A 147 9.90 -8.01 7.73
N VAL A 148 10.09 -8.79 8.80
CA VAL A 148 9.23 -9.94 9.13
C VAL A 148 8.92 -9.92 10.62
N ALA A 149 7.65 -9.94 10.99
CA ALA A 149 7.18 -10.19 12.34
C ALA A 149 6.68 -11.63 12.46
N ALA A 150 7.31 -12.41 13.34
CA ALA A 150 7.04 -13.83 13.50
C ALA A 150 5.61 -14.16 13.96
N GLY A 151 5.06 -15.28 13.47
CA GLY A 151 3.85 -15.89 14.01
C GLY A 151 4.15 -16.82 15.20
N GLY A 152 3.15 -17.03 16.06
CA GLY A 152 3.23 -17.95 17.19
C GLY A 152 2.88 -19.39 16.82
N GLY A 153 3.42 -20.37 17.55
CA GLY A 153 3.10 -21.79 17.39
C GLY A 153 1.69 -22.15 17.87
N GLY A 154 1.09 -23.16 17.27
CA GLY A 154 -0.18 -23.74 17.69
C GLY A 154 -0.01 -24.61 18.94
N ALA A 155 -1.11 -24.76 19.69
CA ALA A 155 -1.11 -25.56 20.91
C ALA A 155 -1.35 -27.05 20.64
N GLY A 156 -0.78 -27.92 21.46
CA GLY A 156 -1.08 -29.34 21.55
C GLY A 156 -2.09 -29.64 22.67
N PRO A 157 -2.92 -30.68 22.52
CA PRO A 157 -3.89 -31.10 23.53
C PRO A 157 -3.26 -31.46 24.88
N ASN A 158 -4.02 -31.26 25.96
CA ASN A 158 -3.68 -31.61 27.33
C ASN A 158 -2.39 -30.95 27.86
N GLY A 159 -2.22 -29.66 27.55
CA GLY A 159 -1.22 -28.79 28.19
C GLY A 159 0.04 -28.50 27.36
N GLY A 160 0.06 -28.87 26.07
CA GLY A 160 1.14 -28.47 25.17
C GLY A 160 0.96 -27.03 24.69
N ASN A 161 1.64 -26.07 25.31
CA ASN A 161 1.51 -24.68 24.90
C ASN A 161 2.35 -24.39 23.65
N GLY A 162 1.82 -23.59 22.74
CA GLY A 162 2.56 -23.11 21.57
C GLY A 162 3.64 -22.10 21.96
N GLY A 163 4.77 -22.12 21.24
CA GLY A 163 5.84 -21.16 21.43
C GLY A 163 5.51 -19.79 20.83
N ASN A 164 5.76 -18.71 21.57
CA ASN A 164 5.61 -17.36 21.05
C ASN A 164 6.56 -17.10 19.86
N GLY A 165 6.07 -16.35 18.86
CA GLY A 165 6.91 -15.74 17.84
C GLY A 165 7.91 -14.79 18.51
N GLY A 166 9.16 -14.85 18.05
CA GLY A 166 10.25 -14.11 18.67
C GLY A 166 11.04 -13.27 17.70
N ILE A 167 12.07 -12.60 18.21
CA ILE A 167 12.89 -11.69 17.41
C ILE A 167 14.04 -12.47 16.79
N ASN A 168 15.11 -12.72 17.55
CA ASN A 168 16.25 -13.50 17.06
C ASN A 168 15.90 -15.00 16.96
N SER A 169 15.06 -15.47 17.88
CA SER A 169 14.54 -16.83 17.89
C SER A 169 13.11 -16.84 18.42
N GLY A 170 12.27 -17.70 17.86
CA GLY A 170 10.98 -18.05 18.47
C GLY A 170 11.19 -18.84 19.76
N ALA A 171 10.16 -18.86 20.61
CA ALA A 171 10.14 -19.76 21.75
C ALA A 171 9.80 -21.18 21.31
N ASN A 172 10.31 -22.17 22.04
CA ASN A 172 9.92 -23.56 21.85
C ASN A 172 8.48 -23.77 22.34
N GLY A 173 7.76 -24.70 21.72
CA GLY A 173 6.53 -25.24 22.28
C GLY A 173 6.81 -26.10 23.50
N THR A 174 5.82 -26.28 24.35
CA THR A 174 5.93 -27.08 25.58
C THR A 174 5.15 -28.39 25.49
N THR A 175 5.45 -29.29 26.42
CA THR A 175 4.76 -30.56 26.66
C THR A 175 4.91 -30.90 28.15
N SER A 176 4.04 -31.74 28.69
CA SER A 176 4.16 -32.29 30.05
C SER A 176 5.22 -33.39 30.21
N ASN A 177 5.86 -33.81 29.10
CA ASN A 177 6.88 -34.86 29.03
C ASN A 177 8.21 -34.32 28.42
N PRO A 178 9.37 -34.92 28.73
CA PRO A 178 10.70 -34.41 28.37
C PRO A 178 11.07 -34.56 26.88
N GLU A 179 10.14 -34.99 26.01
CA GLU A 179 10.39 -35.19 24.58
C GLU A 179 10.11 -33.98 23.69
N GLY A 180 9.84 -32.82 24.29
CA GLY A 180 10.01 -31.50 23.68
C GLY A 180 8.89 -31.10 22.70
N GLY A 181 8.40 -29.87 22.84
CA GLY A 181 7.59 -29.25 21.78
C GLY A 181 8.49 -28.85 20.62
N GLY A 182 7.86 -28.40 19.53
CA GLY A 182 8.60 -27.90 18.38
C GLY A 182 9.55 -26.78 18.80
N TYR A 183 10.79 -26.80 18.31
CA TYR A 183 11.75 -25.75 18.61
C TYR A 183 11.37 -24.46 17.89
N GLY A 184 11.72 -23.32 18.48
CA GLY A 184 11.55 -22.03 17.82
C GLY A 184 12.47 -21.87 16.61
N GLY A 185 12.00 -21.19 15.57
CA GLY A 185 12.84 -20.79 14.44
C GLY A 185 13.92 -19.81 14.89
N SER A 186 15.08 -19.82 14.23
CA SER A 186 16.21 -18.92 14.54
C SER A 186 16.46 -17.92 13.41
N GLN A 187 17.51 -17.10 13.49
CA GLN A 187 17.96 -16.28 12.35
C GLN A 187 18.65 -17.10 11.24
N PHE A 188 18.96 -18.37 11.46
CA PHE A 188 19.82 -19.15 10.57
C PHE A 188 19.16 -20.41 10.02
N ALA A 189 18.16 -20.94 10.72
CA ALA A 189 17.47 -22.17 10.37
C ALA A 189 16.07 -22.21 10.98
N GLY A 190 15.22 -23.02 10.37
CA GLY A 190 13.92 -23.38 10.94
C GLY A 190 14.07 -24.15 12.25
N GLY A 191 13.04 -24.06 13.07
CA GLY A 191 12.97 -24.82 14.31
C GLY A 191 12.84 -26.31 14.00
N ILE A 192 13.62 -27.13 14.70
CA ILE A 192 13.54 -28.59 14.58
C ILE A 192 12.17 -29.02 15.15
N ALA A 193 11.55 -30.03 14.54
CA ALA A 193 10.36 -30.68 15.10
C ALA A 193 10.64 -31.25 16.50
N GLY A 194 9.59 -31.45 17.31
CA GLY A 194 9.71 -32.20 18.56
C GLY A 194 10.34 -33.58 18.34
N LEU A 195 11.09 -34.11 19.32
CA LEU A 195 11.76 -35.41 19.20
C LEU A 195 10.74 -36.51 18.84
N TYR A 196 11.18 -37.54 18.10
CA TYR A 196 10.36 -38.59 17.46
C TYR A 196 9.65 -38.15 16.18
N SER A 197 10.44 -37.85 15.14
CA SER A 197 10.01 -37.63 13.75
C SER A 197 9.35 -38.85 13.06
N ILE A 198 9.09 -39.93 13.80
CA ILE A 198 8.44 -41.15 13.32
C ILE A 198 6.92 -40.98 13.14
N TYR A 199 6.42 -39.77 13.32
CA TYR A 199 5.00 -39.42 13.44
C TYR A 199 4.59 -38.21 12.59
N ASP A 200 5.32 -37.98 11.50
CA ASP A 200 5.04 -36.96 10.47
C ASP A 200 5.05 -35.49 10.94
N SER A 201 5.60 -35.20 12.12
CA SER A 201 5.96 -33.82 12.47
C SER A 201 7.14 -33.35 11.62
N THR A 202 7.14 -32.07 11.23
CA THR A 202 8.19 -31.53 10.35
C THR A 202 8.91 -30.35 10.99
N ASP A 203 10.17 -30.17 10.57
CA ASP A 203 10.93 -28.97 10.88
C ASP A 203 10.27 -27.75 10.23
N GLY A 204 10.51 -26.57 10.81
CA GLY A 204 10.31 -25.32 10.13
C GLY A 204 11.36 -25.10 9.04
N ALA A 205 11.12 -24.13 8.17
CA ALA A 205 12.03 -23.71 7.12
C ALA A 205 11.99 -22.19 6.95
N LEU A 206 12.76 -21.66 5.99
CA LEU A 206 12.68 -20.25 5.63
C LEU A 206 11.24 -19.91 5.21
N GLY A 207 10.61 -18.96 5.91
CA GLY A 207 9.24 -18.53 5.61
C GLY A 207 8.13 -19.47 6.05
N MET A 208 8.43 -20.67 6.55
CA MET A 208 7.43 -21.73 6.80
C MET A 208 7.61 -22.38 8.17
N GLY A 209 6.52 -22.53 8.92
CA GLY A 209 6.44 -23.33 10.14
C GLY A 209 6.23 -24.82 9.82
N GLY A 210 6.70 -25.68 10.71
CA GLY A 210 6.58 -27.12 10.59
C GLY A 210 5.19 -27.63 10.98
N ASN A 211 4.75 -28.72 10.37
CA ASN A 211 3.47 -29.34 10.70
C ASN A 211 3.58 -30.16 12.00
N GLY A 212 2.55 -30.11 12.83
CA GLY A 212 2.41 -30.98 13.99
C GLY A 212 2.11 -32.43 13.58
N SER A 213 2.54 -33.38 14.40
CA SER A 213 2.42 -34.83 14.13
C SER A 213 0.98 -35.30 13.85
N THR A 214 0.83 -36.12 12.81
CA THR A 214 -0.44 -36.75 12.38
C THR A 214 -0.27 -38.28 12.33
N GLY A 215 -1.29 -39.08 12.64
CA GLY A 215 -1.18 -40.52 12.37
C GLY A 215 -2.34 -41.41 12.82
N ALA A 216 -2.61 -42.46 12.02
CA ALA A 216 -3.67 -43.46 12.24
C ALA A 216 -3.44 -44.36 13.48
N THR A 217 -2.21 -44.47 13.94
CA THR A 217 -1.84 -45.21 15.16
C THR A 217 -1.69 -44.30 16.38
N MET A 218 -1.88 -42.99 16.22
CA MET A 218 -1.76 -41.98 17.27
C MET A 218 -3.13 -41.62 17.81
N ARG A 219 -3.19 -41.18 19.07
CA ARG A 219 -4.44 -40.77 19.76
C ARG A 219 -4.57 -39.25 19.90
N VAL A 220 -3.53 -38.51 19.48
CA VAL A 220 -3.39 -37.07 19.76
C VAL A 220 -2.59 -36.41 18.65
N GLY A 221 -3.13 -35.32 18.10
CA GLY A 221 -2.43 -34.40 17.23
C GLY A 221 -1.59 -33.38 18.00
N ALA A 222 -0.55 -32.82 17.38
CA ALA A 222 0.32 -31.82 18.00
C ALA A 222 0.19 -30.44 17.34
N GLY A 223 0.64 -29.38 18.00
CA GLY A 223 0.56 -28.02 17.47
C GLY A 223 1.47 -27.78 16.26
N GLY A 224 1.01 -27.01 15.28
CA GLY A 224 1.84 -26.56 14.16
C GLY A 224 2.81 -25.43 14.56
N GLY A 225 3.97 -25.35 13.92
CA GLY A 225 4.95 -24.29 14.14
C GLY A 225 4.49 -22.95 13.56
N GLY A 226 4.87 -21.83 14.19
CA GLY A 226 4.58 -20.49 13.70
C GLY A 226 5.47 -20.11 12.51
N GLY A 227 4.92 -19.33 11.57
CA GLY A 227 5.67 -18.75 10.45
C GLY A 227 6.65 -17.67 10.90
N GLY A 228 7.64 -17.33 10.07
CA GLY A 228 8.62 -16.30 10.40
C GLY A 228 9.66 -16.06 9.31
N TYR A 229 10.75 -15.38 9.65
CA TYR A 229 11.95 -15.35 8.82
C TYR A 229 12.39 -16.78 8.56
N TYR A 230 12.61 -17.52 9.65
CA TYR A 230 12.50 -18.97 9.71
C TYR A 230 11.36 -19.36 10.65
N GLY A 231 10.53 -20.31 10.24
CA GLY A 231 9.42 -20.80 11.06
C GLY A 231 9.88 -21.75 12.16
N GLY A 232 9.03 -21.93 13.17
CA GLY A 232 9.24 -22.91 14.23
C GLY A 232 8.90 -24.32 13.77
N GLY A 233 9.43 -25.32 14.48
CA GLY A 233 9.14 -26.73 14.24
C GLY A 233 7.74 -27.13 14.71
N GLY A 234 7.21 -28.19 14.14
CA GLY A 234 5.97 -28.80 14.60
C GLY A 234 6.14 -29.54 15.92
N GLY A 235 5.07 -29.59 16.71
CA GLY A 235 5.01 -30.46 17.88
C GLY A 235 4.91 -31.93 17.50
N THR A 236 5.26 -32.80 18.45
CA THR A 236 5.15 -34.26 18.41
C THR A 236 4.22 -34.80 19.51
N THR A 237 3.85 -36.08 19.43
CA THR A 237 3.11 -36.82 20.48
C THR A 237 3.76 -38.20 20.73
N ARG A 238 3.53 -38.79 21.92
CA ARG A 238 4.01 -40.14 22.27
C ARG A 238 2.95 -41.22 22.02
N TYR A 239 3.40 -42.44 21.71
CA TYR A 239 2.54 -43.62 21.49
C TYR A 239 1.98 -44.30 22.77
N ASN A 240 2.23 -43.80 24.00
CA ASN A 240 1.85 -44.55 25.21
C ASN A 240 0.52 -44.06 25.83
N ARG A 241 -0.50 -44.94 25.81
CA ARG A 241 -1.93 -44.73 26.15
C ARG A 241 -2.25 -44.24 27.58
N ILE A 242 -1.26 -43.94 28.40
CA ILE A 242 -1.47 -43.69 29.83
C ILE A 242 -1.74 -42.21 30.11
N ASN A 243 -1.33 -41.27 29.24
CA ASN A 243 -1.65 -39.83 29.35
C ASN A 243 -1.55 -39.16 27.96
N ASP A 244 -2.61 -39.22 27.17
CA ASP A 244 -2.69 -38.71 25.79
C ASP A 244 -2.40 -37.19 25.71
N THR A 245 -1.13 -36.76 25.62
CA THR A 245 -0.74 -35.35 25.53
C THR A 245 -0.05 -35.04 24.20
N GLY A 246 -0.46 -33.93 23.57
CA GLY A 246 0.22 -33.40 22.39
C GLY A 246 1.04 -32.18 22.75
N SER A 247 2.22 -32.05 22.16
CA SER A 247 3.06 -30.88 22.39
C SER A 247 2.67 -29.70 21.50
N GLY A 248 3.00 -28.48 21.93
CA GLY A 248 2.86 -27.29 21.11
C GLY A 248 3.96 -27.18 20.05
N GLY A 249 3.67 -26.46 18.97
CA GLY A 249 4.66 -26.08 17.96
C GLY A 249 5.51 -24.90 18.44
N GLY A 250 6.71 -24.75 17.89
CA GLY A 250 7.59 -23.61 18.16
C GLY A 250 7.14 -22.34 17.44
N GLY A 251 7.46 -21.16 17.96
CA GLY A 251 7.23 -19.89 17.28
C GLY A 251 8.28 -19.62 16.19
N GLY A 252 7.96 -18.75 15.23
CA GLY A 252 8.93 -18.30 14.23
C GLY A 252 9.91 -17.24 14.77
N SER A 253 10.93 -16.91 13.97
CA SER A 253 11.81 -15.76 14.18
C SER A 253 11.40 -14.55 13.34
N SER A 254 11.76 -13.35 13.76
CA SER A 254 11.53 -12.10 13.01
C SER A 254 12.74 -11.75 12.14
N TYR A 255 12.62 -10.77 11.25
CA TYR A 255 13.74 -10.23 10.44
C TYR A 255 13.72 -8.72 10.45
N ILE A 256 14.86 -8.12 10.81
CA ILE A 256 15.02 -6.67 11.02
C ILE A 256 16.25 -6.07 10.34
N VAL A 257 16.97 -6.86 9.53
CA VAL A 257 18.25 -6.44 8.96
C VAL A 257 18.02 -5.33 7.93
N GLY A 258 18.83 -4.26 8.02
CA GLY A 258 18.77 -3.13 7.09
C GLY A 258 17.67 -2.12 7.40
N LEU A 259 17.10 -2.15 8.62
CA LEU A 259 16.20 -1.13 9.16
C LEU A 259 16.93 -0.23 10.16
N THR A 260 16.47 1.01 10.30
CA THR A 260 16.83 1.92 11.40
C THR A 260 15.66 2.08 12.38
N ASP A 261 15.91 2.70 13.53
CA ASP A 261 14.86 3.06 14.51
C ASP A 261 13.98 1.87 14.93
N VAL A 262 14.65 0.73 15.16
CA VAL A 262 13.98 -0.55 15.38
C VAL A 262 13.44 -0.66 16.80
N ALA A 263 12.16 -1.03 16.92
CA ALA A 263 11.51 -1.42 18.17
C ALA A 263 10.87 -2.80 18.00
N THR A 264 10.97 -3.67 19.02
CA THR A 264 10.48 -5.05 18.92
C THR A 264 9.82 -5.54 20.21
N VAL A 265 8.82 -6.41 20.07
CA VAL A 265 8.15 -7.09 21.18
C VAL A 265 7.87 -8.54 20.77
N ALA A 266 8.39 -9.52 21.51
CA ALA A 266 8.05 -10.92 21.30
C ALA A 266 6.69 -11.28 21.92
N GLY A 267 5.95 -12.22 21.32
CA GLY A 267 4.73 -12.77 21.91
C GLY A 267 3.60 -11.77 22.23
N LEU A 268 3.41 -10.75 21.38
CA LEU A 268 2.45 -9.68 21.58
C LEU A 268 1.00 -10.05 21.21
N ASN A 269 0.79 -10.71 20.06
CA ASN A 269 -0.53 -10.76 19.43
C ASN A 269 -1.10 -12.19 19.31
N ALA A 270 -2.30 -12.41 19.84
CA ALA A 270 -3.01 -13.69 19.77
C ALA A 270 -4.01 -13.79 18.60
N ASN A 271 -4.15 -12.72 17.81
CA ASN A 271 -5.15 -12.60 16.75
C ASN A 271 -4.51 -12.65 15.36
N GLU A 272 -5.27 -12.29 14.33
CA GLU A 272 -4.75 -11.98 13.00
C GLU A 272 -3.61 -10.96 13.09
N GLY A 273 -2.69 -11.04 12.14
CA GLY A 273 -1.63 -10.05 12.00
C GLY A 273 -2.14 -8.69 11.52
N SER A 274 -1.25 -7.71 11.55
CA SER A 274 -1.50 -6.40 10.93
C SER A 274 -0.18 -5.77 10.49
N ILE A 275 -0.26 -4.88 9.49
CA ILE A 275 0.86 -4.06 9.06
C ILE A 275 0.39 -2.60 8.98
N SER A 276 1.18 -1.67 9.50
CA SER A 276 1.00 -0.24 9.23
C SER A 276 2.25 0.35 8.59
N ILE A 277 2.04 1.22 7.61
CA ILE A 277 3.07 1.97 6.92
C ILE A 277 2.83 3.43 7.18
N THR A 278 3.80 4.05 7.83
CA THR A 278 3.77 5.43 8.24
C THR A 278 4.84 6.18 7.45
N TYR A 279 4.47 7.30 6.84
CA TYR A 279 5.39 8.12 6.06
C TYR A 279 4.99 9.58 6.15
N ASP A 280 5.96 10.47 6.03
CA ASP A 280 5.67 11.89 5.94
C ASP A 280 4.94 12.14 4.61
N GLY A 281 3.78 12.80 4.68
CA GLY A 281 2.91 12.98 3.53
C GLY A 281 3.67 13.59 2.36
N ALA A 282 3.48 13.01 1.17
CA ALA A 282 3.75 13.71 -0.08
C ALA A 282 3.01 15.06 0.01
N VAL A 283 3.77 16.13 -0.15
CA VAL A 283 3.27 17.49 0.03
C VAL A 283 2.05 17.67 -0.87
N LEU A 284 0.99 18.22 -0.26
CA LEU A 284 -0.35 18.39 -0.82
C LEU A 284 -0.32 18.88 -2.29
N PRO A 285 -1.35 18.56 -3.11
CA PRO A 285 -1.48 19.14 -4.45
C PRO A 285 -1.26 20.64 -4.40
N VAL A 286 -0.49 21.18 -5.34
CA VAL A 286 -0.08 22.59 -5.38
C VAL A 286 -1.28 23.49 -5.15
N LYS A 287 -1.33 24.11 -3.98
CA LYS A 287 -2.40 25.05 -3.66
C LYS A 287 -2.14 26.35 -4.42
N LEU A 288 -2.97 26.62 -5.42
CA LEU A 288 -3.03 27.93 -6.08
C LEU A 288 -3.51 28.96 -5.05
N THR A 289 -2.74 30.03 -4.89
CA THR A 289 -3.13 31.21 -4.10
C THR A 289 -3.77 32.28 -4.97
N HIS A 290 -3.50 32.24 -6.26
CA HIS A 290 -4.00 33.18 -7.24
C HIS A 290 -4.03 32.54 -8.62
N PHE A 291 -5.11 32.79 -9.38
CA PHE A 291 -5.18 32.54 -10.82
C PHE A 291 -6.06 33.63 -11.45
N SER A 292 -5.51 34.34 -12.43
CA SER A 292 -6.22 35.39 -13.17
C SER A 292 -5.77 35.43 -14.62
N ALA A 293 -6.59 36.04 -15.47
CA ALA A 293 -6.26 36.22 -16.87
C ALA A 293 -6.99 37.42 -17.47
N SER A 294 -6.41 37.99 -18.54
CA SER A 294 -6.97 39.07 -19.33
C SER A 294 -6.87 38.76 -20.82
N LEU A 295 -7.90 39.12 -21.58
CA LEU A 295 -7.96 38.94 -23.02
C LEU A 295 -8.19 40.31 -23.67
N ASN A 296 -7.34 40.70 -24.61
CA ASN A 296 -7.54 41.94 -25.36
C ASN A 296 -8.30 41.68 -26.68
N LYS A 297 -8.79 42.77 -27.29
CA LYS A 297 -9.47 42.72 -28.61
C LYS A 297 -8.64 42.18 -29.76
N ALA A 298 -7.31 42.16 -29.65
CA ALA A 298 -6.42 41.59 -30.65
C ALA A 298 -6.24 40.07 -30.50
N GLY A 299 -6.83 39.47 -29.46
CA GLY A 299 -6.73 38.04 -29.16
C GLY A 299 -5.52 37.61 -28.36
N LEU A 300 -4.77 38.56 -27.79
CA LEU A 300 -3.70 38.25 -26.85
C LEU A 300 -4.30 37.96 -25.48
N LEU A 301 -4.22 36.70 -25.06
CA LEU A 301 -4.52 36.23 -23.72
C LEU A 301 -3.27 36.32 -22.85
N LYS A 302 -3.36 36.97 -21.69
CA LYS A 302 -2.34 36.92 -20.64
C LYS A 302 -2.91 36.22 -19.43
N ALA A 303 -2.27 35.15 -18.98
CA ALA A 303 -2.68 34.39 -17.80
C ALA A 303 -1.55 34.37 -16.76
N GLU A 304 -1.93 34.54 -15.50
CA GLU A 304 -1.02 34.64 -14.36
C GLU A 304 -1.52 33.80 -13.20
N TRP A 305 -0.61 33.09 -12.54
CA TRP A 305 -0.94 32.33 -11.33
C TRP A 305 0.19 32.32 -10.33
N LYS A 306 -0.17 32.08 -9.07
CA LYS A 306 0.77 31.95 -7.96
C LYS A 306 0.45 30.74 -7.11
N THR A 307 1.47 30.01 -6.73
CA THR A 307 1.37 28.81 -5.89
C THR A 307 1.82 29.11 -4.46
N ALA A 308 1.25 28.41 -3.48
CA ALA A 308 1.70 28.49 -2.09
C ALA A 308 3.00 27.69 -1.87
N SER A 309 3.11 26.54 -2.55
CA SER A 309 4.20 25.58 -2.48
C SER A 309 4.21 24.73 -3.75
N GLU A 310 5.38 24.33 -4.24
CA GLU A 310 5.52 23.51 -5.45
C GLU A 310 6.45 22.35 -5.19
N THR A 311 5.92 21.36 -4.48
CA THR A 311 6.61 20.09 -4.35
C THR A 311 5.89 19.06 -5.20
N ASN A 312 6.67 18.21 -5.86
CA ASN A 312 6.16 17.13 -6.71
C ASN A 312 5.38 17.59 -7.96
N ASN A 313 5.52 18.85 -8.37
CA ASN A 313 4.86 19.38 -9.55
C ASN A 313 5.77 19.24 -10.78
N SER A 314 5.26 18.63 -11.85
CA SER A 314 6.00 18.54 -13.11
C SER A 314 5.83 19.83 -13.92
N HIS A 315 4.57 20.18 -14.20
CA HIS A 315 4.23 21.31 -15.05
C HIS A 315 2.76 21.71 -14.90
N PHE A 316 2.43 22.88 -15.40
CA PHE A 316 1.06 23.35 -15.58
C PHE A 316 0.68 23.32 -17.05
N ILE A 317 -0.60 23.06 -17.32
CA ILE A 317 -1.22 23.22 -18.62
C ILE A 317 -2.36 24.23 -18.48
N LEU A 318 -2.24 25.36 -19.18
CA LEU A 318 -3.35 26.29 -19.32
C LEU A 318 -4.33 25.71 -20.34
N GLN A 319 -5.60 25.57 -19.94
CA GLN A 319 -6.66 25.07 -20.80
C GLN A 319 -7.73 26.11 -21.04
N SER A 320 -8.34 26.09 -22.22
CA SER A 320 -9.51 26.91 -22.56
C SER A 320 -10.73 26.09 -22.93
N SER A 321 -11.90 26.68 -22.74
CA SER A 321 -13.18 26.10 -23.12
C SER A 321 -14.17 27.20 -23.53
N VAL A 322 -14.98 26.92 -24.55
CA VAL A 322 -16.08 27.82 -24.98
C VAL A 322 -17.41 27.51 -24.30
N ASP A 323 -17.57 26.28 -23.81
CA ASP A 323 -18.81 25.74 -23.22
C ASP A 323 -18.68 25.43 -21.72
N GLY A 324 -17.46 25.56 -21.16
CA GLY A 324 -17.12 25.18 -19.79
C GLY A 324 -17.04 23.67 -19.55
N LYS A 325 -17.20 22.84 -20.60
CA LYS A 325 -17.30 21.38 -20.52
C LYS A 325 -16.20 20.69 -21.31
N THR A 326 -15.94 21.15 -22.52
CA THR A 326 -14.93 20.63 -23.43
C THR A 326 -13.70 21.52 -23.36
N TRP A 327 -12.54 20.96 -23.03
CA TRP A 327 -11.32 21.70 -22.72
C TRP A 327 -10.21 21.39 -23.71
N GLU A 328 -9.54 22.43 -24.19
CA GLU A 328 -8.38 22.36 -25.08
C GLU A 328 -7.12 22.88 -24.40
N ASN A 329 -5.97 22.26 -24.69
CA ASN A 329 -4.68 22.69 -24.15
C ASN A 329 -4.14 23.89 -24.93
N LEU A 330 -3.88 25.01 -24.25
CA LEU A 330 -3.31 26.21 -24.88
C LEU A 330 -1.78 26.25 -24.79
N VAL A 331 -1.24 26.08 -23.58
CA VAL A 331 0.20 26.18 -23.34
C VAL A 331 0.61 25.33 -22.14
N ARG A 332 1.76 24.68 -22.27
CA ARG A 332 2.45 24.01 -21.16
C ARG A 332 3.49 24.97 -20.57
N LYS A 333 3.56 25.02 -19.25
CA LYS A 333 4.57 25.76 -18.50
C LYS A 333 5.20 24.85 -17.45
N ASP A 334 6.49 24.57 -17.59
CA ASP A 334 7.20 23.74 -16.61
C ASP A 334 7.21 24.42 -15.23
N ALA A 335 7.15 23.61 -14.18
CA ALA A 335 7.22 24.09 -12.80
C ALA A 335 8.61 24.68 -12.48
N ALA A 336 8.67 25.59 -11.53
CA ALA A 336 9.93 26.04 -10.95
C ALA A 336 10.64 24.87 -10.24
N ALA A 337 11.94 25.04 -9.96
CA ALA A 337 12.70 24.03 -9.22
C ALA A 337 11.99 23.69 -7.90
N ASN A 338 11.62 22.41 -7.74
CA ASN A 338 10.77 21.91 -6.66
C ASN A 338 11.20 22.43 -5.28
N GLY A 339 10.31 23.15 -4.59
CA GLY A 339 10.61 23.81 -3.32
C GLY A 339 9.37 24.14 -2.50
N ALA A 340 9.56 24.25 -1.18
CA ALA A 340 8.47 24.56 -0.23
C ALA A 340 7.91 25.99 -0.40
N THR A 341 8.67 26.90 -1.01
CA THR A 341 8.25 28.26 -1.34
C THR A 341 7.63 28.28 -2.74
N GLY A 342 6.33 28.56 -2.85
CA GLY A 342 5.66 28.62 -4.15
C GLY A 342 6.20 29.71 -5.08
N ALA A 343 5.77 29.67 -6.34
CA ALA A 343 6.28 30.49 -7.43
C ALA A 343 5.16 31.27 -8.14
N SER A 344 5.56 32.28 -8.90
CA SER A 344 4.68 33.08 -9.76
C SER A 344 4.96 32.78 -11.23
N TYR A 345 3.90 32.69 -12.02
CA TYR A 345 3.95 32.37 -13.44
C TYR A 345 3.15 33.36 -14.24
N GLN A 346 3.61 33.56 -15.47
CA GLN A 346 2.92 34.33 -16.49
C GLN A 346 3.13 33.65 -17.84
N VAL A 347 2.07 33.59 -18.64
CA VAL A 347 2.10 33.15 -20.03
C VAL A 347 1.27 34.09 -20.89
N GLU A 348 1.71 34.28 -22.13
CA GLU A 348 0.95 34.99 -23.16
C GLU A 348 0.65 34.04 -24.31
N VAL A 349 -0.61 33.99 -24.75
CA VAL A 349 -1.07 33.13 -25.84
C VAL A 349 -1.90 33.97 -26.80
N ASN A 350 -1.57 33.94 -28.09
CA ASN A 350 -2.38 34.61 -29.10
C ASN A 350 -3.45 33.64 -29.64
N LEU A 351 -4.69 33.84 -29.18
CA LEU A 351 -5.83 33.01 -29.56
C LEU A 351 -6.29 33.26 -31.00
N ALA A 352 -5.96 34.41 -31.59
CA ALA A 352 -6.31 34.71 -32.98
C ALA A 352 -5.45 33.93 -34.00
N THR A 353 -4.30 33.41 -33.58
CA THR A 353 -3.37 32.65 -34.44
C THR A 353 -3.46 31.14 -34.28
N LEU A 354 -4.26 30.61 -33.34
CA LEU A 354 -4.47 29.17 -33.12
C LEU A 354 -5.39 28.52 -34.19
N SER A 355 -5.32 29.03 -35.43
CA SER A 355 -5.98 28.50 -36.60
C SER A 355 -5.22 27.29 -37.15
N LEU A 356 -5.96 26.20 -37.41
CA LEU A 356 -5.54 24.96 -38.09
C LEU A 356 -4.61 24.00 -37.32
N ALA A 357 -5.19 23.20 -36.42
CA ALA A 357 -4.70 21.82 -36.22
C ALA A 357 -5.76 20.82 -35.70
N GLY A 358 -6.89 21.29 -35.14
CA GLY A 358 -7.74 20.44 -34.30
C GLY A 358 -8.76 19.51 -34.98
N PHE A 359 -9.18 19.73 -36.23
CA PHE A 359 -10.44 19.11 -36.70
C PHE A 359 -10.38 18.37 -38.05
N GLY A 360 -9.20 18.06 -38.57
CA GLY A 360 -9.06 17.58 -39.96
C GLY A 360 -8.41 16.22 -40.20
N LEU A 361 -7.90 15.48 -39.20
CA LEU A 361 -7.06 14.29 -39.49
C LEU A 361 -7.51 12.95 -38.93
N LEU A 362 -8.59 12.87 -38.14
CA LEU A 362 -9.05 11.57 -37.60
C LEU A 362 -10.14 10.86 -38.42
N GLY A 363 -10.70 11.49 -39.46
CA GLY A 363 -11.83 10.94 -40.23
C GLY A 363 -11.49 10.25 -41.56
N ILE A 364 -10.24 10.35 -42.05
CA ILE A 364 -9.88 9.89 -43.42
C ILE A 364 -9.11 8.56 -43.42
N LEU A 365 -8.71 8.03 -42.27
CA LEU A 365 -7.83 6.85 -42.23
C LEU A 365 -8.54 5.49 -42.11
N LEU A 366 -9.88 5.41 -42.10
CA LEU A 366 -10.58 4.12 -41.95
C LEU A 366 -11.91 4.03 -42.71
N LEU A 367 -11.92 4.04 -44.04
CA LEU A 367 -12.98 3.35 -44.80
C LEU A 367 -12.49 2.80 -46.16
N PRO A 368 -12.41 1.47 -46.35
CA PRO A 368 -12.19 0.86 -47.65
C PRO A 368 -13.55 0.63 -48.31
N PHE A 369 -13.96 1.45 -49.29
CA PHE A 369 -15.15 1.14 -50.08
C PHE A 369 -14.90 1.36 -51.57
N SER A 370 -14.86 0.24 -52.30
CA SER A 370 -14.58 0.08 -53.73
C SER A 370 -15.77 0.39 -54.65
N ASN A 371 -16.88 0.95 -54.16
CA ASN A 371 -18.10 1.10 -54.97
C ASN A 371 -18.63 2.54 -55.03
N ARG A 372 -18.68 3.07 -56.27
CA ARG A 372 -19.05 4.46 -56.63
C ARG A 372 -20.44 4.89 -56.15
N ARG A 373 -21.37 3.96 -55.92
CA ARG A 373 -22.75 4.25 -55.50
C ARG A 373 -22.88 4.66 -54.02
N TYR A 374 -22.01 4.15 -53.13
CA TYR A 374 -22.03 4.51 -51.70
C TYR A 374 -21.33 5.84 -51.40
N ARG A 375 -20.48 6.33 -52.31
CA ARG A 375 -19.87 7.67 -52.21
C ARG A 375 -20.90 8.79 -52.30
N ILE A 376 -21.89 8.67 -53.18
CA ILE A 376 -22.91 9.71 -53.38
C ILE A 376 -23.85 9.77 -52.17
N LEU A 377 -24.23 8.62 -51.61
CA LEU A 377 -25.05 8.57 -50.40
C LEU A 377 -24.32 9.11 -49.16
N ALA A 378 -23.01 8.84 -49.01
CA ALA A 378 -22.20 9.41 -47.95
C ALA A 378 -22.04 10.93 -48.09
N ILE A 379 -21.87 11.44 -49.32
CA ILE A 379 -21.80 12.89 -49.58
C ILE A 379 -23.13 13.57 -49.26
N VAL A 380 -24.26 12.96 -49.61
CA VAL A 380 -25.60 13.49 -49.29
C VAL A 380 -25.88 13.44 -47.77
N ALA A 381 -25.45 12.39 -47.07
CA ALA A 381 -25.57 12.31 -45.60
C ALA A 381 -24.70 13.35 -44.87
N VAL A 382 -23.49 13.61 -45.38
CA VAL A 382 -22.60 14.68 -44.87
C VAL A 382 -23.20 16.06 -45.15
N PHE A 383 -23.81 16.29 -46.32
CA PHE A 383 -24.50 17.55 -46.61
C PHE A 383 -25.79 17.74 -45.79
N ALA A 384 -26.52 16.66 -45.47
CA ALA A 384 -27.70 16.73 -44.60
C ALA A 384 -27.33 17.03 -43.13
N LEU A 385 -26.19 16.51 -42.66
CA LEU A 385 -25.62 16.86 -41.35
C LEU A 385 -25.13 18.32 -41.31
N PHE A 386 -24.57 18.83 -42.41
CA PHE A 386 -24.23 20.25 -42.56
C PHE A 386 -25.46 21.17 -42.49
N ALA A 387 -26.57 20.79 -43.12
CA ALA A 387 -27.80 21.58 -43.11
C ALA A 387 -28.49 21.61 -41.73
N ALA A 388 -28.43 20.50 -40.98
CA ALA A 388 -28.95 20.44 -39.60
C ALA A 388 -28.14 21.31 -38.62
N SER A 389 -26.84 21.49 -38.87
CA SER A 389 -25.97 22.38 -38.09
C SER A 389 -26.20 23.87 -38.36
N CYS A 390 -27.06 24.23 -39.32
CA CYS A 390 -27.50 25.61 -39.57
C CYS A 390 -28.86 25.94 -38.94
N ALA A 391 -29.41 25.08 -38.08
CA ALA A 391 -30.51 25.44 -37.21
C ALA A 391 -29.98 26.31 -36.05
N LYS A 392 -29.99 27.61 -36.31
CA LYS A 392 -29.60 28.72 -35.44
C LYS A 392 -30.38 28.68 -34.12
N ASP A 393 -29.70 28.40 -33.01
CA ASP A 393 -30.18 28.79 -31.69
C ASP A 393 -29.37 30.00 -31.21
N SER A 394 -30.11 31.03 -30.82
CA SER A 394 -29.63 32.40 -30.66
C SER A 394 -29.44 32.70 -29.18
N SER A 395 -28.43 32.10 -28.54
CA SER A 395 -27.98 32.60 -27.23
C SER A 395 -26.56 32.11 -26.92
N LEU A 396 -25.75 33.03 -26.39
CA LEU A 396 -24.33 32.93 -25.98
C LEU A 396 -23.33 33.41 -27.04
N ASN A 397 -22.72 34.56 -26.75
CA ASN A 397 -21.54 35.13 -27.41
C ASN A 397 -20.32 34.19 -27.24
N GLN A 398 -20.33 33.06 -27.94
CA GLN A 398 -19.20 32.13 -27.99
C GLN A 398 -18.05 32.73 -28.82
N VAL A 399 -16.82 32.54 -28.33
CA VAL A 399 -15.60 32.80 -29.11
C VAL A 399 -15.63 31.85 -30.30
N ASN A 400 -15.97 32.37 -31.49
CA ASN A 400 -15.92 31.59 -32.72
C ASN A 400 -14.47 31.54 -33.22
N LEU A 401 -13.70 30.57 -32.70
CA LEU A 401 -12.28 30.34 -33.01
C LEU A 401 -12.05 30.05 -34.52
N GLU A 402 -13.11 29.79 -35.30
CA GLU A 402 -13.03 29.54 -36.74
C GLU A 402 -12.87 30.81 -37.59
N SER A 403 -13.15 32.00 -37.05
CA SER A 403 -13.25 33.24 -37.86
C SER A 403 -12.13 34.27 -37.65
N GLY A 404 -11.17 34.01 -36.76
CA GLY A 404 -10.06 34.94 -36.49
C GLY A 404 -10.49 36.32 -35.95
N LYS A 405 -11.76 36.51 -35.57
CA LYS A 405 -12.29 37.77 -35.03
C LYS A 405 -12.86 37.54 -33.63
N ILE A 406 -12.13 38.01 -32.61
CA ILE A 406 -12.65 38.10 -31.24
C ILE A 406 -13.62 39.28 -31.20
N GLY A 407 -14.91 38.99 -30.98
CA GLY A 407 -15.95 40.01 -30.85
C GLY A 407 -15.81 40.78 -29.54
N LYS A 408 -16.40 41.99 -29.49
CA LYS A 408 -16.39 42.90 -28.33
C LYS A 408 -16.95 42.25 -27.03
N ASP A 409 -17.69 41.15 -27.15
CA ASP A 409 -18.33 40.43 -26.04
C ASP A 409 -17.92 38.94 -25.96
N SER A 410 -16.84 38.55 -26.64
CA SER A 410 -16.37 37.16 -26.64
C SER A 410 -15.89 36.75 -25.25
N THR A 411 -16.42 35.64 -24.75
CA THR A 411 -16.05 35.07 -23.45
C THR A 411 -15.44 33.69 -23.59
N VAL A 412 -14.36 33.43 -22.85
CA VAL A 412 -13.67 32.14 -22.79
C VAL A 412 -13.54 31.67 -21.34
N TYR A 413 -13.78 30.40 -21.08
CA TYR A 413 -13.45 29.77 -19.80
C TYR A 413 -11.99 29.33 -19.82
N LEU A 414 -11.27 29.57 -18.73
CA LEU A 414 -9.90 29.10 -18.54
C LEU A 414 -9.78 28.32 -17.24
N ARG A 415 -8.92 27.31 -17.24
CA ARG A 415 -8.49 26.62 -16.02
C ARG A 415 -7.03 26.22 -16.13
N LEU A 416 -6.40 25.96 -14.99
CA LEU A 416 -5.08 25.34 -14.92
C LEU A 416 -5.23 23.86 -14.58
N ALA A 417 -4.59 23.01 -15.38
CA ALA A 417 -4.30 21.65 -15.01
C ALA A 417 -2.88 21.60 -14.43
N GLN A 418 -2.77 21.32 -13.13
CA GLN A 418 -1.52 21.01 -12.45
C GLN A 418 -1.23 19.53 -12.68
N VAL A 419 -0.07 19.21 -13.23
CA VAL A 419 0.38 17.84 -13.48
C VAL A 419 1.55 17.53 -12.58
N ASP A 420 1.37 16.55 -11.71
CA ASP A 420 2.40 16.11 -10.77
C ASP A 420 3.43 15.20 -11.48
N LEU A 421 4.60 14.96 -10.85
CA LEU A 421 5.64 14.09 -11.41
C LEU A 421 5.17 12.63 -11.61
N ASP A 422 4.14 12.20 -10.89
CA ASP A 422 3.50 10.89 -11.04
C ASP A 422 2.41 10.84 -12.12
N GLY A 423 2.16 11.97 -12.80
CA GLY A 423 1.15 12.12 -13.85
C GLY A 423 -0.26 12.41 -13.35
N THR A 424 -0.48 12.44 -12.03
CA THR A 424 -1.76 12.86 -11.46
C THR A 424 -2.04 14.31 -11.85
N THR A 425 -3.28 14.57 -12.27
CA THR A 425 -3.69 15.91 -12.70
C THR A 425 -4.78 16.45 -11.79
N THR A 426 -4.54 17.64 -11.21
CA THR A 426 -5.54 18.41 -10.45
C THR A 426 -5.90 19.67 -11.23
N TYR A 427 -7.17 20.07 -11.18
CA TYR A 427 -7.67 21.24 -11.92
C TYR A 427 -8.02 22.38 -10.98
N SER A 428 -7.72 23.61 -11.39
CA SER A 428 -8.27 24.81 -10.77
C SER A 428 -9.76 24.94 -11.05
N ASP A 429 -10.45 25.75 -10.25
CA ASP A 429 -11.76 26.26 -10.63
C ASP A 429 -11.65 27.05 -11.95
N PRO A 430 -12.62 26.89 -12.88
CA PRO A 430 -12.69 27.70 -14.09
C PRO A 430 -12.90 29.18 -13.79
N ILE A 431 -12.19 30.04 -14.52
CA ILE A 431 -12.46 31.48 -14.57
C ILE A 431 -13.04 31.87 -15.94
N LEU A 432 -13.97 32.82 -15.94
CA LEU A 432 -14.52 33.40 -17.17
C LEU A 432 -13.78 34.68 -17.52
N VAL A 433 -13.22 34.76 -18.72
CA VAL A 433 -12.48 35.92 -19.22
C VAL A 433 -13.24 36.54 -20.39
N LYS A 434 -13.43 37.87 -20.34
CA LYS A 434 -14.07 38.64 -21.41
C LYS A 434 -13.02 39.47 -22.16
N ALA A 435 -13.18 39.58 -23.47
CA ALA A 435 -12.33 40.46 -24.28
C ALA A 435 -12.63 41.93 -23.97
N ASN A 436 -11.64 42.68 -23.49
CA ASN A 436 -11.77 44.11 -23.21
C ASN A 436 -10.95 44.99 -24.17
#